data_AF-A0A165CH95-F1
#
_entry.id   AF-A0A165CH95-F1
#
_cell.length_a   1.000
_cell.length_b   1.000
_cell.length_c   1.000
_cell.angle_alpha   90.00
_cell.angle_beta   90.00
_cell.angle_gamma   90.00
#
_symmetry.space_group_name_H-M   'P 1'
#
loop_
_entity.id
_entity.type
_entity.pdbx_description
1 polymer ?
#
loop_
_entity_poly.entity_id
_entity_poly.type
_entity_poly.pdbx_seq_one_letter_code
_entity_poly.pdbx_strand_id
1 'polypeptide(L)'
;PERKTLLNLGKYVLVGTQTVIEPSRLEYKGRDVYLPGHIGDYTIIGMGAKVKAYYIGNFVSIGKDSIIGDRVIIQDGAHIGDGVVVPAGTVVP
;
A
#
# COMPACT_ATOMS: atom_id res chain seq x y z
N PRO A 1 -5.55 24.80 -7.96
CA PRO A 1 -4.33 24.32 -7.27
C PRO A 1 -4.28 22.78 -7.27
N GLU A 2 -3.46 22.21 -8.15
CA GLU A 2 -3.22 20.76 -8.16
C GLU A 2 -2.64 20.35 -6.79
N ARG A 3 -3.43 19.63 -6.00
CA ARG A 3 -2.98 19.14 -4.69
C ARG A 3 -1.91 18.08 -4.95
N LYS A 4 -0.66 18.44 -4.68
CA LYS A 4 0.47 17.50 -4.70
C LYS A 4 0.40 16.64 -3.43
N THR A 5 -0.43 15.61 -3.45
CA THR A 5 -0.56 14.64 -2.35
C THR A 5 0.50 13.56 -2.51
N LEU A 6 1.14 13.17 -1.41
CA LEU A 6 2.13 12.09 -1.42
C LEU A 6 1.49 10.70 -1.49
N LEU A 7 0.33 10.50 -0.88
CA LEU A 7 -0.39 9.23 -0.92
C LEU A 7 -1.85 9.51 -1.27
N ASN A 8 -2.29 8.99 -2.41
CA ASN A 8 -3.67 9.11 -2.85
C ASN A 8 -4.41 7.80 -2.57
N LEU A 9 -5.57 7.92 -1.91
CA LEU A 9 -6.51 6.82 -1.73
C LEU A 9 -7.70 7.06 -2.66
N GLY A 10 -8.09 6.01 -3.36
CA GLY A 10 -9.26 5.97 -4.21
C GLY A 10 -10.58 6.07 -3.43
N LYS A 11 -11.67 5.90 -4.15
CA LYS A 11 -13.03 5.88 -3.61
C LYS A 11 -13.32 4.52 -2.99
N TYR A 12 -14.12 4.53 -1.91
CA TYR A 12 -14.56 3.32 -1.23
C TYR A 12 -13.44 2.43 -0.69
N VAL A 13 -12.30 3.04 -0.32
CA VAL A 13 -11.22 2.32 0.38
C VAL A 13 -11.66 2.07 1.83
N LEU A 14 -11.61 0.81 2.24
CA LEU A 14 -11.90 0.39 3.61
C LEU A 14 -10.59 0.14 4.34
N VAL A 15 -10.38 0.79 5.48
CA VAL A 15 -9.17 0.65 6.29
C VAL A 15 -9.53 0.10 7.67
N GLY A 16 -8.97 -1.05 8.01
CA GLY A 16 -9.15 -1.70 9.29
C GLY A 16 -8.56 -0.91 10.47
N THR A 17 -9.02 -1.22 11.67
CA THR A 17 -8.46 -0.62 12.89
C THR A 17 -6.99 -1.04 13.07
N GLN A 18 -6.18 -0.22 13.74
CA GLN A 18 -4.76 -0.52 14.02
C GLN A 18 -3.89 -0.71 12.76
N THR A 19 -4.40 -0.38 11.58
CA THR A 19 -3.65 -0.42 10.33
C THR A 19 -2.74 0.81 10.21
N VAL A 20 -1.54 0.60 9.66
CA VAL A 20 -0.57 1.67 9.37
C VAL A 20 -0.35 1.71 7.86
N ILE A 21 -0.55 2.89 7.26
CA ILE A 21 -0.29 3.14 5.85
C ILE A 21 0.73 4.26 5.77
N GLU A 22 1.87 3.99 5.15
CA GLU A 22 2.97 4.93 4.98
C GLU A 22 3.45 4.94 3.53
N PRO A 23 3.88 6.10 2.99
CA PRO A 23 4.47 6.13 1.66
C PRO A 23 5.76 5.30 1.59
N SER A 24 6.03 4.72 0.42
CA SER A 24 7.32 4.05 0.16
C SER A 24 8.50 4.99 0.41
N ARG A 25 9.57 4.47 1.02
CA ARG A 25 10.78 5.21 1.36
C ARG A 25 11.95 4.74 0.49
N LEU A 26 12.70 5.69 -0.04
CA LEU A 26 13.92 5.46 -0.77
C LEU A 26 15.04 6.29 -0.14
N GLU A 27 16.13 5.65 0.25
CA GLU A 27 17.35 6.37 0.64
C GLU A 27 18.07 6.87 -0.62
N TYR A 28 18.24 8.18 -0.76
CA TYR A 28 18.94 8.80 -1.86
C TYR A 28 19.95 9.83 -1.34
N LYS A 29 21.25 9.55 -1.55
CA LYS A 29 22.37 10.40 -1.10
C LYS A 29 22.31 10.72 0.39
N GLY A 30 22.09 9.70 1.23
CA GLY A 30 22.02 9.83 2.69
C GLY A 30 20.80 10.60 3.21
N ARG A 31 19.77 10.78 2.37
CA ARG A 31 18.50 11.40 2.75
C ARG A 31 17.33 10.49 2.40
N ASP A 32 16.32 10.50 3.25
CA ASP A 32 15.07 9.79 2.99
C ASP A 32 14.20 10.57 2.04
N VAL A 33 13.82 9.91 0.94
CA VAL A 33 12.89 10.41 -0.05
C VAL A 33 11.63 9.55 -0.01
N TYR A 34 10.48 10.19 0.19
CA TYR A 34 9.19 9.52 0.13
C TYR A 34 8.67 9.55 -1.30
N LEU A 35 8.37 8.37 -1.83
CA LEU A 35 7.84 8.21 -3.18
C LEU A 35 6.32 8.40 -3.16
N PRO A 36 5.74 9.09 -4.16
CA PRO A 36 4.30 9.18 -4.29
C PRO A 36 3.69 7.78 -4.44
N GLY A 37 2.63 7.51 -3.67
CA GLY A 37 1.92 6.23 -3.67
C GLY A 37 0.46 6.37 -4.09
N HIS A 38 -0.11 5.26 -4.53
CA HIS A 38 -1.51 5.16 -4.94
C HIS A 38 -2.17 3.91 -4.35
N ILE A 39 -3.37 4.07 -3.82
CA ILE A 39 -4.27 2.98 -3.42
C ILE A 39 -5.55 3.11 -4.24
N GLY A 40 -5.87 2.10 -5.05
CA GLY A 40 -7.00 2.13 -5.97
C GLY A 40 -8.36 2.03 -5.32
N ASP A 41 -9.39 2.22 -6.14
CA ASP A 41 -10.78 2.22 -5.72
C ASP A 41 -11.20 0.83 -5.22
N TYR A 42 -12.15 0.78 -4.27
CA TYR A 42 -12.68 -0.45 -3.68
C TYR A 42 -11.63 -1.36 -3.04
N THR A 43 -10.48 -0.81 -2.62
CA THR A 43 -9.46 -1.56 -1.90
C THR A 43 -9.88 -1.78 -0.44
N ILE A 44 -9.67 -2.99 0.06
CA ILE A 44 -9.92 -3.36 1.45
C ILE A 44 -8.58 -3.65 2.12
N ILE A 45 -8.29 -2.98 3.22
CA ILE A 45 -7.08 -3.19 4.01
C ILE A 45 -7.47 -3.69 5.40
N GLY A 46 -7.06 -4.91 5.71
CA GLY A 46 -7.38 -5.60 6.97
C GLY A 46 -6.82 -4.90 8.20
N MET A 47 -7.44 -5.21 9.35
CA MET A 47 -7.01 -4.74 10.68
C MET A 47 -5.55 -5.11 10.94
N GLY A 48 -4.79 -4.21 11.58
CA GLY A 48 -3.40 -4.47 11.97
C GLY A 48 -2.39 -4.54 10.81
N ALA A 49 -2.84 -4.39 9.55
CA ALA A 49 -1.96 -4.44 8.40
C ALA A 49 -0.97 -3.26 8.38
N LYS A 50 0.23 -3.49 7.84
CA LYS A 50 1.28 -2.49 7.67
C LYS A 50 1.59 -2.36 6.19
N VAL A 51 1.36 -1.19 5.62
CA VAL A 51 1.41 -0.99 4.17
C VAL A 51 2.40 0.10 3.78
N LYS A 52 3.48 -0.28 3.09
CA LYS A 52 4.48 0.62 2.48
C LYS A 52 4.50 0.58 0.94
N ALA A 53 3.41 0.14 0.32
CA ALA A 53 3.34 -0.11 -1.12
C ALA A 53 3.53 1.18 -1.94
N TYR A 54 4.15 1.04 -3.12
CA TYR A 54 4.24 2.13 -4.10
C TYR A 54 2.93 2.23 -4.90
N TYR A 55 2.35 1.08 -5.24
CA TYR A 55 1.10 1.04 -6.00
C TYR A 55 0.22 -0.12 -5.53
N ILE A 56 -1.03 0.18 -5.24
CA ILE A 56 -2.10 -0.78 -5.02
C ILE A 56 -3.19 -0.48 -6.03
N GLY A 57 -3.54 -1.48 -6.83
CA GLY A 57 -4.58 -1.42 -7.85
C GLY A 57 -5.99 -1.32 -7.29
N ASN A 58 -6.97 -1.40 -8.18
CA ASN A 58 -8.39 -1.39 -7.83
C ASN A 58 -8.86 -2.78 -7.39
N PHE A 59 -9.91 -2.83 -6.56
CA PHE A 59 -10.52 -4.09 -6.08
C PHE A 59 -9.53 -5.04 -5.39
N VAL A 60 -8.47 -4.49 -4.78
CA VAL A 60 -7.49 -5.27 -4.03
C VAL A 60 -8.02 -5.57 -2.63
N SER A 61 -7.74 -6.78 -2.14
CA SER A 61 -8.00 -7.14 -0.74
C SER A 61 -6.70 -7.51 -0.04
N ILE A 62 -6.42 -6.85 1.08
CA ILE A 62 -5.27 -7.11 1.95
C ILE A 62 -5.79 -7.65 3.27
N GLY A 63 -5.35 -8.86 3.64
CA GLY A 63 -5.73 -9.53 4.87
C GLY A 63 -5.28 -8.81 6.15
N LYS A 64 -5.83 -9.25 7.28
CA LYS A 64 -5.46 -8.74 8.60
C LYS A 64 -4.02 -9.10 8.94
N ASP A 65 -3.36 -8.24 9.72
CA ASP A 65 -1.98 -8.41 10.22
C ASP A 65 -0.92 -8.63 9.12
N SER A 66 -1.27 -8.36 7.86
CA SER A 66 -0.39 -8.54 6.72
C SER A 66 0.60 -7.38 6.60
N ILE A 67 1.81 -7.68 6.14
CA ILE A 67 2.90 -6.72 5.98
C ILE A 67 3.21 -6.57 4.50
N ILE A 68 2.96 -5.38 3.96
CA ILE A 68 3.31 -5.03 2.58
C ILE A 68 4.59 -4.21 2.59
N GLY A 69 5.64 -4.78 2.03
CA GLY A 69 6.98 -4.21 1.99
C GLY A 69 7.07 -2.93 1.15
N ASP A 70 8.24 -2.30 1.26
CA ASP A 70 8.53 -1.06 0.54
C ASP A 70 8.57 -1.28 -0.97
N ARG A 71 8.09 -0.32 -1.76
CA ARG A 71 8.05 -0.38 -3.23
C ARG A 71 7.30 -1.59 -3.81
N VAL A 72 6.39 -2.20 -3.05
CA VAL A 72 5.53 -3.27 -3.57
C VAL A 72 4.52 -2.70 -4.55
N ILE A 73 4.25 -3.48 -5.60
CA ILE A 73 3.18 -3.23 -6.58
C ILE A 73 2.16 -4.36 -6.47
N ILE A 74 0.91 -4.03 -6.19
CA ILE A 74 -0.21 -4.97 -6.18
C ILE A 74 -1.15 -4.60 -7.33
N GLN A 75 -1.37 -5.53 -8.25
CA GLN A 75 -2.23 -5.30 -9.43
C GLN A 75 -3.73 -5.43 -9.09
N ASP A 76 -4.56 -4.97 -10.03
CA ASP A 76 -6.01 -4.94 -9.88
C ASP A 76 -6.60 -6.33 -9.59
N GLY A 77 -7.48 -6.41 -8.61
CA GLY A 77 -8.17 -7.65 -8.23
C GLY A 77 -7.33 -8.65 -7.43
N ALA A 78 -6.09 -8.32 -7.08
CA ALA A 78 -5.25 -9.21 -6.28
C ALA A 78 -5.78 -9.38 -4.84
N HIS A 79 -5.52 -10.56 -4.26
CA HIS A 79 -5.90 -10.90 -2.91
C HIS A 79 -4.69 -11.35 -2.10
N ILE A 80 -4.36 -10.61 -1.06
CA ILE A 80 -3.33 -10.95 -0.07
C ILE A 80 -4.03 -11.54 1.15
N GLY A 81 -3.70 -12.78 1.50
CA GLY A 81 -4.27 -13.44 2.67
C GLY A 81 -3.85 -12.80 4.01
N ASP A 82 -4.45 -13.28 5.08
CA ASP A 82 -4.17 -12.85 6.46
C ASP A 82 -2.76 -13.26 6.92
N GLY A 83 -2.06 -12.35 7.61
CA GLY A 83 -0.72 -12.57 8.17
C GLY A 83 0.38 -12.74 7.12
N VAL A 84 0.08 -12.46 5.85
CA VAL A 84 1.04 -12.60 4.74
C VAL A 84 2.05 -11.45 4.77
N VAL A 85 3.31 -11.79 4.53
CA VAL A 85 4.38 -10.81 4.33
C VAL A 85 4.74 -10.78 2.85
N VAL A 86 4.51 -9.63 2.20
CA VAL A 86 4.95 -9.36 0.83
C VAL A 86 6.29 -8.62 0.90
N PRO A 87 7.41 -9.23 0.42
CA PRO A 87 8.72 -8.60 0.49
C PRO A 87 8.81 -7.29 -0.30
N ALA A 88 9.77 -6.44 0.06
CA ALA A 88 10.01 -5.18 -0.64
C ALA A 88 10.37 -5.41 -2.12
N GLY A 89 9.85 -4.56 -3.02
CA GLY A 89 10.08 -4.65 -4.46
C GLY A 89 9.38 -5.81 -5.16
N THR A 90 8.48 -6.52 -4.48
CA THR A 90 7.66 -7.58 -5.09
C THR A 90 6.53 -6.99 -5.94
N VAL A 91 6.23 -7.67 -7.05
CA VAL A 91 5.04 -7.43 -7.86
C VAL A 91 4.08 -8.59 -7.65
N VAL A 92 2.86 -8.29 -7.19
CA VAL A 92 1.76 -9.26 -7.10
C VAL A 92 0.85 -9.04 -8.30
N PRO A 93 0.75 -10.01 -9.22
CA PRO A 93 -0.14 -9.93 -10.38
C PRO A 93 -1.62 -10.13 -9.99
#